data_AF-A0A7X6V9S3-F1
#
_entry.id   AF-A0A7X6V9S3-F1
#
_cell.length_a   1.000
_cell.length_b   1.000
_cell.length_c   1.000
_cell.angle_alpha   90.00
_cell.angle_beta   90.00
_cell.angle_gamma   90.00
#
_symmetry.space_group_name_H-M   'P 1'
#
loop_
_entity.id
_entity.type
_entity.pdbx_description
1 polymer ?
#
loop_
_entity_poly.entity_id
_entity_poly.type
_entity_poly.pdbx_seq_one_letter_code
_entity_poly.pdbx_strand_id
1 'polypeptide(L)'
;FEENPFKPYIEIRINPGQIDSIVESVEGSRYIDFVRDNSGVLESVNSIIKGINAIGYLIIAAVGITTVIIISHMIRQGIYNNRDQIRTLRLLGASRLFVGFPFICVGLIITVVSGIIVAFVMTLGIHYGYSAMGGAIPFIPLPPESNLVWGVIFVLMGVSIILGMVGSLFGLSSIKDN
;
A
#
# COMPACT_ATOMS: atom_id res chain seq x y z
N PHE A 1 -20.27 39.61 34.37
CA PHE A 1 -19.13 38.85 33.82
C PHE A 1 -19.09 39.14 32.33
N GLU A 2 -18.50 40.26 31.92
CA GLU A 2 -18.55 40.78 30.52
C GLU A 2 -17.17 40.89 29.86
N GLU A 3 -16.11 40.41 30.51
CA GLU A 3 -14.76 40.54 29.96
C GLU A 3 -14.30 39.19 29.42
N ASN A 4 -14.16 39.11 28.10
CA ASN A 4 -13.65 37.94 27.40
C ASN A 4 -12.15 37.79 27.75
N PRO A 5 -11.75 36.73 28.48
CA PRO A 5 -10.37 36.55 28.91
C PRO A 5 -9.43 36.13 27.75
N PHE A 6 -9.96 35.86 26.56
CA PHE A 6 -9.19 35.44 25.38
C PHE A 6 -8.86 36.62 24.47
N LYS A 7 -7.60 36.68 24.02
CA LYS A 7 -7.20 37.58 22.93
C LYS A 7 -7.89 37.15 21.62
N PRO A 8 -8.35 38.10 20.79
CA PRO A 8 -8.87 37.78 19.45
C PRO A 8 -7.76 37.11 18.62
N TYR A 9 -8.10 36.02 17.93
CA TYR A 9 -7.18 35.28 17.07
C TYR A 9 -7.83 34.98 15.71
N ILE A 10 -6.99 34.79 14.70
CA ILE A 10 -7.40 34.39 13.35
C ILE A 10 -6.69 33.06 13.05
N GLU A 11 -7.46 32.04 12.68
CA GLU A 11 -6.92 30.76 12.23
C GLU A 11 -6.78 30.77 10.70
N ILE A 12 -5.57 30.60 10.20
CA ILE A 12 -5.28 30.48 8.76
C ILE A 12 -4.78 29.06 8.51
N ARG A 13 -5.51 28.29 7.69
CA ARG A 13 -5.09 26.95 7.28
C ARG A 13 -4.21 27.06 6.04
N ILE A 14 -2.94 26.73 6.20
CA ILE A 14 -1.91 26.92 5.17
C ILE A 14 -1.37 25.56 4.75
N ASN A 15 -1.10 25.39 3.45
CA ASN A 15 -0.36 24.23 2.96
C ASN A 15 1.12 24.34 3.39
N PRO A 16 1.76 23.26 3.86
CA PRO A 16 3.09 23.33 4.46
C PRO A 16 4.18 23.97 3.57
N GLY A 17 4.01 23.93 2.24
CA GLY A 17 4.96 24.53 1.28
C GLY A 17 4.87 26.04 1.10
N GLN A 18 3.96 26.75 1.78
CA GLN A 18 3.76 28.20 1.63
C GLN A 18 3.78 28.96 2.97
N ILE A 19 4.19 28.31 4.06
CA ILE A 19 4.15 28.89 5.41
C ILE A 19 5.06 30.12 5.51
N ASP A 20 6.30 30.01 5.04
CA ASP A 20 7.31 31.07 5.22
C ASP A 20 6.89 32.41 4.58
N SER A 21 6.36 32.37 3.35
CA SER A 21 5.93 33.56 2.62
C SER A 21 4.72 34.25 3.25
N ILE A 22 3.86 33.49 3.91
CA ILE A 22 2.65 33.99 4.56
C ILE A 22 2.97 34.53 5.94
N VAL A 23 3.83 33.86 6.71
CA VAL A 23 4.31 34.34 8.01
C VAL A 23 5.00 35.69 7.85
N GLU A 24 5.89 35.83 6.87
CA GLU A 24 6.59 37.08 6.57
C GLU A 24 5.63 38.23 6.18
N SER A 25 4.59 37.92 5.39
CA SER A 25 3.56 38.91 4.99
C SER A 25 2.65 39.33 6.15
N VAL A 26 2.48 38.47 7.14
CA VAL A 26 1.54 38.64 8.27
C VAL A 26 2.24 39.33 9.46
N GLU A 27 3.51 39.03 9.72
CA GLU A 27 4.33 39.71 10.74
C GLU A 27 4.57 41.20 10.40
N GLY A 28 4.55 41.57 9.11
CA GLY A 28 4.66 42.96 8.67
C GLY A 28 3.41 43.83 8.92
N SER A 29 2.29 43.23 9.37
CA SER A 29 1.04 43.95 9.61
C SER A 29 1.00 44.61 10.99
N ARG A 30 0.69 45.91 11.02
CA ARG A 30 0.53 46.70 12.26
C ARG A 30 -0.56 46.20 13.22
N TYR A 31 -1.42 45.28 12.78
CA TYR A 31 -2.56 44.78 13.55
C TYR A 31 -2.30 43.42 14.23
N ILE A 32 -1.12 42.83 14.04
CA ILE A 32 -0.82 41.48 14.52
C ILE A 32 0.35 41.55 15.51
N ASP A 33 0.06 41.20 16.76
CA ASP A 33 0.98 41.34 17.90
C ASP A 33 1.90 40.11 18.05
N PHE A 34 1.42 38.92 17.65
CA PHE A 34 2.17 37.67 17.76
C PHE A 34 1.69 36.64 16.73
N VAL A 35 2.63 36.03 15.99
CA VAL A 35 2.36 34.90 15.09
C VAL A 35 2.90 33.64 15.75
N ARG A 36 2.01 32.65 15.98
CA ARG A 36 2.41 31.34 16.51
C ARG A 36 2.69 30.39 15.36
N ASP A 37 3.97 30.16 15.07
CA ASP A 37 4.39 29.16 14.10
C ASP A 37 4.48 27.77 14.73
N ASN A 38 3.78 26.80 14.13
CA ASN A 38 3.85 25.38 14.52
C ASN A 38 4.46 24.51 13.39
N SER A 39 5.05 25.13 12.37
CA SER A 39 5.66 24.47 11.19
C SER A 39 6.75 23.47 11.58
N GLY A 40 7.64 23.82 12.51
CA GLY A 40 8.75 22.95 12.93
C GLY A 40 8.30 21.63 13.58
N VAL A 41 7.16 21.64 14.30
CA VAL A 41 6.56 20.41 14.84
C VAL A 41 5.97 19.56 13.70
N LEU A 42 5.28 20.21 12.75
CA LEU A 42 4.74 19.56 11.56
C LEU A 42 5.86 18.93 10.71
N GLU A 43 6.98 19.63 10.54
CA GLU A 43 8.12 19.17 9.75
C GLU A 43 8.80 17.98 10.42
N SER A 44 8.94 18.02 11.75
CA SER A 44 9.43 16.89 12.55
C SER A 44 8.54 15.65 12.36
N VAL A 45 7.22 15.79 12.51
CA VAL A 45 6.26 14.70 12.29
C VAL A 45 6.33 14.18 10.84
N ASN A 46 6.41 15.09 9.86
CA ASN A 46 6.49 14.72 8.44
C ASN A 46 7.79 13.98 8.12
N SER A 47 8.92 14.37 8.71
CA SER A 47 10.21 13.68 8.54
C SER A 47 10.16 12.25 9.10
N ILE A 48 9.51 12.05 10.26
CA ILE A 48 9.29 10.71 10.84
C ILE A 48 8.41 9.87 9.90
N ILE A 49 7.30 10.44 9.42
CA ILE A 49 6.40 9.75 8.47
C ILE A 49 7.15 9.35 7.19
N LYS A 50 7.97 10.25 6.63
CA LYS A 50 8.81 9.95 5.46
C LYS A 50 9.79 8.81 5.74
N GLY A 51 10.42 8.78 6.91
CA GLY A 51 11.30 7.70 7.33
C GLY A 51 10.57 6.35 7.43
N ILE A 52 9.40 6.34 8.07
CA ILE A 52 8.55 5.15 8.19
C ILE A 52 8.11 4.66 6.81
N ASN A 53 7.65 5.56 5.93
CA ASN A 53 7.26 5.22 4.57
C ASN A 53 8.42 4.64 3.75
N ALA A 54 9.62 5.21 3.86
CA ALA A 54 10.80 4.70 3.17
C ALA A 54 11.12 3.25 3.59
N ILE A 55 11.10 2.97 4.89
CA ILE A 55 11.29 1.61 5.42
C ILE A 55 10.14 0.70 4.97
N GLY A 56 8.90 1.19 5.00
CA GLY A 56 7.73 0.45 4.55
C GLY A 56 7.85 0.02 3.09
N TYR A 57 8.23 0.93 2.18
CA TYR A 57 8.46 0.61 0.78
C TYR A 57 9.60 -0.39 0.58
N LEU A 58 10.67 -0.29 1.37
CA LEU A 58 11.76 -1.26 1.33
C LEU A 58 11.27 -2.67 1.71
N ILE A 59 10.47 -2.79 2.76
CA ILE A 59 9.89 -4.07 3.19
C ILE A 59 8.95 -4.63 2.12
N ILE A 60 8.05 -3.80 1.59
CA ILE A 60 7.11 -4.20 0.52
C ILE A 60 7.88 -4.69 -0.70
N ALA A 61 8.95 -4.00 -1.11
CA ALA A 61 9.79 -4.42 -2.22
C ALA A 61 10.48 -5.76 -1.95
N ALA A 62 11.07 -5.93 -0.76
CA ALA A 62 11.72 -7.18 -0.38
C ALA A 62 10.74 -8.37 -0.39
N VAL A 63 9.57 -8.22 0.23
CA VAL A 63 8.51 -9.25 0.27
C VAL A 63 7.98 -9.54 -1.15
N GLY A 64 7.79 -8.51 -1.98
CA GLY A 64 7.39 -8.67 -3.37
C GLY A 64 8.39 -9.52 -4.17
N ILE A 65 9.69 -9.22 -4.05
CA ILE A 65 10.76 -9.99 -4.71
C ILE A 65 10.77 -11.43 -4.22
N THR A 66 10.72 -11.65 -2.90
CA THR A 66 10.66 -13.00 -2.32
C THR A 66 9.46 -13.79 -2.83
N THR A 67 8.29 -13.15 -2.92
CA THR A 67 7.06 -13.77 -3.43
C THR A 67 7.23 -14.24 -4.87
N VAL A 68 7.80 -13.39 -5.74
CA VAL A 68 8.10 -13.74 -7.14
C VAL A 68 9.06 -14.94 -7.22
N ILE A 69 10.10 -14.98 -6.40
CA ILE A 69 11.07 -16.09 -6.35
C ILE A 69 10.39 -17.40 -5.93
N ILE A 70 9.57 -17.37 -4.88
CA ILE A 70 8.85 -18.56 -4.37
C ILE A 70 7.90 -19.10 -5.43
N ILE A 71 7.08 -18.24 -6.06
CA ILE A 71 6.15 -18.65 -7.12
C ILE A 71 6.93 -19.24 -8.29
N SER A 72 8.05 -18.61 -8.69
CA SER A 72 8.90 -19.10 -9.78
C SER A 72 9.46 -20.49 -9.49
N HIS A 73 9.96 -20.71 -8.27
CA HIS A 73 10.47 -22.00 -7.83
C HIS A 73 9.38 -23.06 -7.84
N MET A 74 8.20 -22.74 -7.29
CA MET A 74 7.05 -23.65 -7.23
C MET A 74 6.61 -24.09 -8.63
N ILE A 75 6.54 -23.18 -9.60
CA ILE A 75 6.18 -23.51 -10.99
C ILE A 75 7.21 -24.45 -11.61
N ARG A 76 8.50 -24.15 -11.44
CA ARG A 76 9.58 -25.00 -11.96
C ARG A 76 9.49 -26.40 -11.38
N GLN A 77 9.24 -26.52 -10.08
CA GLN A 77 9.06 -27.81 -9.41
C GLN A 77 7.81 -28.55 -9.92
N GLY A 78 6.69 -27.85 -10.12
CA GLY A 78 5.47 -28.42 -10.69
C GLY A 78 5.67 -28.98 -12.11
N ILE A 79 6.41 -28.27 -12.96
CA ILE A 79 6.77 -28.72 -14.31
C ILE A 79 7.70 -29.93 -14.24
N TYR A 80 8.70 -29.90 -13.35
CA TYR A 80 9.64 -31.02 -13.17
C TYR A 80 8.94 -32.31 -12.74
N ASN A 81 7.95 -32.22 -11.84
CA ASN A 81 7.18 -33.37 -11.37
C ASN A 81 6.29 -33.98 -12.47
N ASN A 82 5.89 -33.19 -13.47
CA ASN A 82 5.04 -33.63 -14.57
C ASN A 82 5.79 -33.74 -15.92
N ARG A 83 7.12 -33.79 -15.88
CA ARG A 83 7.98 -33.69 -17.06
C ARG A 83 7.69 -34.77 -18.13
N ASP A 84 7.33 -35.98 -17.73
CA ASP A 84 7.08 -37.09 -18.65
C ASP A 84 5.78 -36.87 -19.43
N GLN A 85 4.72 -36.39 -18.77
CA GLN A 85 3.47 -36.03 -19.43
C GLN A 85 3.66 -34.84 -20.37
N ILE A 86 4.41 -33.82 -19.92
CA ILE A 86 4.75 -32.66 -20.73
C ILE A 86 5.55 -33.07 -21.97
N ARG A 87 6.47 -34.01 -21.84
CA ARG A 87 7.25 -34.54 -22.97
C ARG A 87 6.34 -35.20 -24.00
N THR A 88 5.38 -36.02 -23.58
CA THR A 88 4.39 -36.63 -24.47
C THR A 88 3.55 -35.56 -25.19
N LEU A 89 3.03 -34.57 -24.47
CA LEU A 89 2.28 -33.46 -25.07
C LEU A 89 3.10 -32.67 -26.11
N ARG A 90 4.39 -32.42 -25.81
CA ARG A 90 5.30 -31.75 -26.76
C ARG A 90 5.53 -32.58 -28.02
N LEU A 91 5.59 -33.92 -27.92
CA LEU A 91 5.71 -34.82 -29.08
C LEU A 91 4.45 -34.80 -29.97
N LEU A 92 3.29 -34.47 -29.41
CA LEU A 92 2.04 -34.26 -30.15
C LEU A 92 1.90 -32.84 -30.73
N GLY A 93 2.93 -31.98 -30.59
CA GLY A 93 2.92 -30.62 -31.12
C GLY A 93 2.31 -29.56 -30.18
N ALA A 94 2.14 -29.85 -28.89
CA ALA A 94 1.65 -28.87 -27.93
C ALA A 94 2.59 -27.65 -27.82
N SER A 95 2.00 -26.44 -27.86
CA SER A 95 2.76 -25.20 -27.73
C SER A 95 3.30 -25.01 -26.30
N ARG A 96 4.41 -24.26 -26.15
CA ARG A 96 4.99 -23.96 -24.83
C ARG A 96 3.99 -23.21 -23.92
N LEU A 97 3.17 -22.34 -24.50
CA LEU A 97 2.13 -21.61 -23.79
C LEU A 97 1.03 -22.55 -23.29
N PHE A 98 0.64 -23.56 -24.08
CA PHE A 98 -0.38 -24.54 -23.64
C PHE A 98 0.09 -25.32 -22.40
N VAL A 99 1.36 -25.73 -22.38
CA VAL A 99 1.95 -26.41 -21.21
C VAL A 99 2.10 -25.48 -20.00
N GLY A 100 2.43 -24.20 -20.24
CA GLY A 100 2.67 -23.21 -19.18
C GLY A 100 1.40 -22.58 -18.58
N PHE A 101 0.32 -22.50 -19.36
CA PHE A 101 -0.95 -21.88 -18.96
C PHE A 101 -1.51 -22.38 -17.62
N PRO A 102 -1.63 -23.70 -17.35
CA PRO A 102 -2.16 -24.17 -16.07
C PRO A 102 -1.34 -23.69 -14.88
N PHE A 103 -0.01 -23.57 -15.03
CA PHE A 103 0.87 -23.08 -13.96
C PHE A 103 0.68 -21.57 -13.69
N ILE A 104 0.42 -20.78 -14.75
CA ILE A 104 0.08 -19.36 -14.60
C ILE A 104 -1.24 -19.21 -13.86
N CYS A 105 -2.25 -20.00 -14.21
CA CYS A 105 -3.53 -20.00 -13.50
C CYS A 105 -3.38 -20.35 -12.02
N VAL A 106 -2.57 -21.37 -11.69
CA VAL A 106 -2.31 -21.75 -10.29
C VAL A 106 -1.69 -20.60 -9.50
N GLY A 107 -0.64 -19.95 -10.04
CA GLY A 107 -0.01 -18.83 -9.35
C GLY A 107 -0.96 -17.64 -9.14
N LEU A 108 -1.79 -17.32 -10.13
CA LEU A 108 -2.80 -16.27 -10.01
C LEU A 108 -3.88 -16.63 -8.97
N ILE A 109 -4.38 -17.87 -8.97
CA ILE A 109 -5.39 -18.32 -8.00
C ILE A 109 -4.83 -18.23 -6.58
N ILE A 110 -3.60 -18.69 -6.34
CA ILE A 110 -2.98 -18.65 -5.01
C ILE A 110 -2.87 -17.21 -4.51
N THR A 111 -2.41 -16.27 -5.34
CA THR A 111 -2.27 -14.87 -4.90
C THR A 111 -3.61 -14.18 -4.75
N VAL A 112 -4.59 -14.43 -5.62
CA VAL A 112 -5.94 -13.86 -5.48
C VAL A 112 -6.63 -14.37 -4.22
N VAL A 113 -6.58 -15.67 -3.93
CA VAL A 113 -7.14 -16.23 -2.69
C VAL A 113 -6.44 -15.63 -1.47
N SER A 114 -5.12 -15.49 -1.51
CA SER A 114 -4.36 -14.82 -0.44
C SER A 114 -4.80 -13.36 -0.27
N GLY A 115 -4.98 -12.63 -1.37
CA GLY A 115 -5.47 -11.25 -1.39
C GLY A 115 -6.85 -11.11 -0.77
N ILE A 116 -7.77 -12.04 -1.07
CA ILE A 116 -9.12 -12.07 -0.47
C ILE A 116 -9.04 -12.29 1.04
N ILE A 117 -8.21 -13.25 1.50
CA ILE A 117 -8.02 -13.52 2.92
C ILE A 117 -7.47 -12.30 3.64
N VAL A 118 -6.42 -11.68 3.10
CA VAL A 118 -5.80 -10.48 3.69
C VAL A 118 -6.77 -9.30 3.69
N ALA A 119 -7.52 -9.10 2.61
CA ALA A 119 -8.54 -8.05 2.51
C ALA A 119 -9.64 -8.23 3.56
N PHE A 120 -10.08 -9.46 3.80
CA PHE A 120 -11.05 -9.77 4.84
C PHE A 120 -10.50 -9.45 6.24
N VAL A 121 -9.29 -9.90 6.56
CA VAL A 121 -8.62 -9.62 7.84
C VAL A 121 -8.44 -8.13 8.05
N MET A 122 -8.01 -7.40 7.01
CA MET A 122 -7.78 -5.95 7.08
C MET A 122 -9.08 -5.17 7.28
N THR A 123 -10.18 -5.61 6.63
CA THR A 123 -11.51 -5.00 6.82
C THR A 123 -11.97 -5.15 8.27
N LEU A 124 -11.80 -6.33 8.87
CA LEU A 124 -12.09 -6.53 10.30
C LEU A 124 -11.21 -5.62 11.16
N GLY A 125 -9.91 -5.54 10.88
CA GLY A 125 -8.99 -4.67 11.61
C GLY A 125 -9.37 -3.19 11.56
N ILE A 126 -9.79 -2.70 10.39
CA ILE A 126 -10.27 -1.33 10.21
C ILE A 126 -11.54 -1.10 11.04
N HIS A 127 -12.51 -2.01 10.96
CA HIS A 127 -13.78 -1.86 11.68
C HIS A 127 -13.57 -1.81 13.21
N TYR A 128 -12.74 -2.71 13.75
CA TYR A 128 -12.38 -2.69 15.17
C TYR A 128 -11.60 -1.43 15.56
N GLY A 129 -10.68 -0.97 14.71
CA GLY A 129 -9.92 0.26 14.94
C GLY A 129 -10.80 1.50 15.00
N TYR A 130 -11.74 1.63 14.06
CA TYR A 130 -12.70 2.74 14.03
C TYR A 130 -13.61 2.75 15.26
N SER A 131 -14.10 1.59 15.69
CA SER A 131 -14.91 1.46 16.90
C SER A 131 -14.13 1.88 18.17
N ALA A 132 -12.86 1.51 18.28
CA ALA A 132 -12.00 1.90 19.40
C ALA A 132 -11.67 3.41 19.42
N MET A 133 -11.48 4.02 18.24
CA MET A 133 -11.10 5.43 18.12
C MET A 133 -12.28 6.38 18.29
N GLY A 134 -13.48 5.99 17.82
CA GLY A 134 -14.71 6.79 17.92
C GLY A 134 -15.12 7.16 19.35
N GLY A 135 -14.67 6.40 20.36
CA GLY A 135 -14.89 6.71 21.77
C GLY A 135 -13.77 7.52 22.46
N ALA A 136 -12.56 7.52 21.92
CA ALA A 136 -11.35 8.00 22.63
C ALA A 136 -10.80 9.33 22.14
N ILE A 137 -10.97 9.68 20.84
CA ILE A 137 -10.36 10.89 20.25
C ILE A 137 -11.31 11.56 19.24
N PRO A 138 -12.32 12.32 19.71
CA PRO A 138 -13.31 12.95 18.83
C PRO A 138 -12.76 14.10 17.96
N PHE A 139 -11.50 14.52 18.18
CA PHE A 139 -10.88 15.66 17.51
C PHE A 139 -10.09 15.31 16.24
N ILE A 140 -9.95 14.02 15.91
CA ILE A 140 -9.27 13.58 14.67
C ILE A 140 -10.32 13.36 13.58
N PRO A 141 -10.30 14.12 12.46
CA PRO A 141 -11.18 13.88 11.34
C PRO A 141 -10.74 12.59 10.61
N LEU A 142 -11.42 11.48 10.86
CA LEU A 142 -11.20 10.23 10.16
C LEU A 142 -11.98 10.23 8.82
N PRO A 143 -11.40 9.73 7.73
CA PRO A 143 -12.13 9.55 6.48
C PRO A 143 -13.27 8.54 6.67
N PRO A 144 -14.32 8.57 5.83
CA PRO A 144 -15.40 7.61 5.88
C PRO A 144 -14.86 6.18 5.83
N GLU A 145 -15.26 5.33 6.78
CA GLU A 145 -14.80 3.94 6.89
C GLU A 145 -14.94 3.18 5.57
N SER A 146 -16.06 3.38 4.88
CA SER A 146 -16.34 2.77 3.57
C SER A 146 -15.26 3.09 2.53
N ASN A 147 -14.82 4.35 2.47
CA ASN A 147 -13.85 4.78 1.47
C ASN A 147 -12.47 4.17 1.75
N LEU A 148 -12.10 4.09 3.03
CA LEU A 148 -10.85 3.46 3.44
C LEU A 148 -10.84 1.96 3.12
N VAL A 149 -11.91 1.25 3.50
CA VAL A 149 -12.05 -0.20 3.26
C VAL A 149 -11.98 -0.50 1.77
N TRP A 150 -12.78 0.18 0.94
CA TRP A 150 -12.76 -0.03 -0.51
C TRP A 150 -11.40 0.28 -1.12
N GLY A 151 -10.77 1.38 -0.72
CA GLY A 151 -9.43 1.76 -1.19
C GLY A 151 -8.39 0.66 -0.90
N VAL A 152 -8.39 0.14 0.32
CA VAL A 152 -7.49 -0.95 0.73
C VAL A 152 -7.77 -2.24 -0.04
N ILE A 153 -9.03 -2.62 -0.22
CA ILE A 153 -9.41 -3.82 -0.98
C ILE A 153 -8.91 -3.72 -2.43
N PHE A 154 -9.13 -2.59 -3.11
CA PHE A 154 -8.68 -2.41 -4.49
C PHE A 154 -7.16 -2.49 -4.62
N VAL A 155 -6.42 -1.87 -3.71
CA VAL A 155 -4.96 -1.91 -3.71
C VAL A 155 -4.46 -3.34 -3.46
N LEU A 156 -4.99 -4.03 -2.45
CA LEU A 156 -4.58 -5.40 -2.12
C LEU A 156 -4.88 -6.39 -3.25
N MET A 157 -6.06 -6.30 -3.86
CA MET A 157 -6.42 -7.15 -4.99
C MET A 157 -5.56 -6.84 -6.21
N GLY A 158 -5.34 -5.56 -6.51
CA GLY A 158 -4.46 -5.14 -7.60
C GLY A 158 -3.04 -5.68 -7.44
N VAL A 159 -2.44 -5.51 -6.25
CA VAL A 159 -1.10 -6.01 -5.95
C VAL A 159 -1.05 -7.54 -6.01
N SER A 160 -2.06 -8.24 -5.51
CA SER A 160 -2.13 -9.71 -5.53
C SER A 160 -2.18 -10.27 -6.95
N ILE A 161 -2.97 -9.65 -7.84
CA ILE A 161 -3.04 -10.04 -9.25
C ILE A 161 -1.70 -9.77 -9.95
N ILE A 162 -1.10 -8.59 -9.73
CA ILE A 162 0.18 -8.22 -10.33
C ILE A 162 1.28 -9.20 -9.88
N LEU A 163 1.40 -9.47 -8.57
CA LEU A 163 2.41 -10.40 -8.06
C LEU A 163 2.19 -11.83 -8.56
N GLY A 164 0.94 -12.30 -8.65
CA GLY A 164 0.63 -13.62 -9.21
C GLY A 164 0.99 -13.75 -10.68
N MET A 165 0.66 -12.73 -11.48
CA MET A 165 0.96 -12.69 -12.91
C MET A 165 2.47 -12.58 -13.16
N VAL A 166 3.14 -11.63 -12.51
CA VAL A 166 4.60 -11.43 -12.63
C VAL A 166 5.34 -12.66 -12.13
N GLY A 167 5.03 -13.15 -10.92
CA GLY A 167 5.65 -14.34 -10.35
C GLY A 167 5.53 -15.56 -11.28
N SER A 168 4.35 -15.74 -11.88
CA SER A 168 4.11 -16.89 -12.74
C SER A 168 4.83 -16.81 -14.09
N LEU A 169 4.85 -15.62 -14.70
CA LEU A 169 5.55 -15.39 -15.96
C LEU A 169 7.07 -15.50 -15.81
N PHE A 170 7.62 -15.00 -14.70
CA PHE A 170 9.04 -15.18 -14.37
C PHE A 170 9.38 -16.67 -14.17
N GLY A 171 8.53 -17.41 -13.46
CA GLY A 171 8.69 -18.86 -13.29
C GLY A 171 8.73 -19.62 -14.63
N LEU A 172 7.79 -19.33 -15.52
CA LEU A 172 7.71 -19.99 -16.82
C LEU A 172 8.85 -19.59 -17.76
N SER A 173 9.19 -18.30 -17.83
CA SER A 173 10.25 -17.80 -18.73
C SER A 173 11.65 -18.26 -18.30
N SER A 174 11.85 -18.49 -17.00
CA SER A 174 13.10 -19.02 -16.46
C SER A 174 13.38 -20.48 -16.85
N ILE A 175 12.44 -21.17 -17.50
CA ILE A 175 12.58 -22.54 -18.02
C ILE A 175 13.08 -22.54 -19.48
N LYS A 176 13.50 -21.39 -20.02
CA LYS A 176 14.07 -21.33 -21.37
C LYS A 176 15.34 -22.19 -21.47
N ASP A 177 15.25 -23.15 -22.39
CA ASP A 177 16.20 -24.20 -22.73
C ASP A 177 17.67 -23.78 -22.71
N ASN A 178 18.47 -24.56 -21.98
CA ASN A 178 19.69 -25.16 -22.52
C ASN A 178 19.33 -26.53 -23.09
#